data_AF-L5M9R7-F1
#
_entry.id   AF-L5M9R7-F1
#
_cell.length_a   1.000
_cell.length_b   1.000
_cell.length_c   1.000
_cell.angle_alpha   90.00
_cell.angle_beta   90.00
_cell.angle_gamma   90.00
#
_symmetry.space_group_name_H-M   'P 1'
#
loop_
_entity.id
_entity.type
_entity.pdbx_description
1 polymer ?
#
loop_
_entity_poly.entity_id
_entity_poly.type
_entity_poly.pdbx_seq_one_letter_code
_entity_poly.pdbx_strand_id
1 'polypeptide(L)'
;MEGLGTDEDSFTEIIFSRTNQELWKINRVYKTDLEKDIISNTSGDFCQLMVTLTKGRGAEDGSIIDYELIGQDVWDLYDAGVKRKGTDVPKWIGIMTEQSVSPPESI
;
A
#
# COMPACT_ATOMS: atom_id res chain seq x y z
N MET A 1 14.28 13.93 -10.83
CA MET A 1 15.17 13.64 -9.69
C MET A 1 16.36 12.84 -10.22
N GLU A 2 17.59 13.19 -9.81
CA GLU A 2 18.84 12.66 -10.36
C GLU A 2 19.25 11.33 -9.68
N GLY A 3 19.41 10.25 -10.47
CA GLY A 3 20.26 9.11 -10.10
C GLY A 3 19.55 7.76 -9.91
N LEU A 4 19.80 6.85 -10.86
CA LEU A 4 19.23 5.51 -11.12
C LEU A 4 19.36 4.43 -10.00
N GLY A 5 19.31 4.78 -8.72
CA GLY A 5 19.32 3.73 -7.69
C GLY A 5 19.31 4.14 -6.22
N THR A 6 19.27 5.42 -5.88
CA THR A 6 19.20 5.86 -4.46
C THR A 6 17.88 6.56 -4.14
N ASP A 7 17.26 7.19 -5.13
CA ASP A 7 15.97 7.87 -4.96
C ASP A 7 14.82 6.88 -4.82
N GLU A 8 14.84 5.74 -5.52
CA GLU A 8 13.77 4.73 -5.45
C GLU A 8 13.65 4.09 -4.06
N ASP A 9 14.77 3.74 -3.43
CA ASP A 9 14.78 3.17 -2.06
C ASP A 9 14.32 4.20 -1.04
N SER A 10 14.82 5.43 -1.14
CA SER A 10 14.43 6.54 -0.24
C SER A 10 12.96 6.89 -0.41
N PHE A 11 12.47 6.90 -1.64
CA PHE A 11 11.08 7.14 -1.98
C PHE A 11 10.18 6.03 -1.44
N THR A 12 10.57 4.78 -1.63
CA THR A 12 9.89 3.60 -1.09
C THR A 12 9.81 3.68 0.44
N GLU A 13 10.93 3.93 1.11
CA GLU A 13 10.98 4.09 2.56
C GLU A 13 10.02 5.19 3.03
N ILE A 14 9.99 6.34 2.36
CA ILE A 14 9.07 7.43 2.69
C ILE A 14 7.62 6.98 2.53
N ILE A 15 7.23 6.34 1.43
CA ILE A 15 5.83 5.94 1.23
C ILE A 15 5.38 4.89 2.25
N PHE A 16 6.22 3.89 2.56
CA PHE A 16 5.87 2.81 3.48
C PHE A 16 5.93 3.22 4.96
N SER A 17 6.66 4.28 5.33
CA SER A 17 6.81 4.74 6.71
C SER A 17 5.89 5.89 7.13
N ARG A 18 5.02 6.37 6.23
CA ARG A 18 4.16 7.53 6.49
C ARG A 18 2.71 7.11 6.73
N THR A 19 2.08 7.81 7.66
CA THR A 19 0.64 7.68 7.91
C THR A 19 -0.18 8.29 6.77
N ASN A 20 -1.45 7.89 6.65
CA ASN A 20 -2.38 8.48 5.68
C ASN A 20 -2.43 10.02 5.75
N GLN A 21 -2.41 10.58 6.97
CA GLN A 21 -2.42 12.02 7.17
C GLN A 21 -1.13 12.69 6.65
N GLU A 22 0.02 12.05 6.84
CA GLU A 22 1.30 12.54 6.33
C GLU A 22 1.38 12.42 4.82
N LEU A 23 0.92 11.31 4.23
CA LEU A 23 0.84 11.11 2.79
C LEU A 23 -0.07 12.17 2.13
N TRP A 24 -1.19 12.50 2.77
CA TRP A 24 -2.07 13.57 2.30
C TRP A 24 -1.39 14.94 2.31
N LYS A 25 -0.61 15.25 3.36
CA LYS A 25 0.19 16.48 3.42
C LYS A 25 1.28 16.50 2.35
N ILE A 26 1.98 15.38 2.15
CA ILE A 26 3.00 15.23 1.11
C ILE A 26 2.38 15.51 -0.26
N ASN A 27 1.28 14.85 -0.61
CA ASN A 27 0.55 15.09 -1.86
C ASN A 27 0.16 16.56 -2.07
N ARG A 28 -0.25 17.25 -1.00
CA ARG A 28 -0.67 18.65 -1.08
C ARG A 28 0.50 19.61 -1.27
N VAL A 29 1.67 19.30 -0.70
CA VAL A 29 2.88 20.15 -0.78
C VAL A 29 3.67 19.87 -2.05
N TYR A 30 3.62 18.63 -2.56
CA TYR A 30 4.23 18.25 -3.81
C TYR A 30 3.59 19.05 -4.95
N LYS A 31 4.35 19.99 -5.52
CA LYS A 31 3.84 20.96 -6.52
C LYS A 31 3.59 20.31 -7.89
N THR A 32 4.28 19.21 -8.17
CA THR A 32 4.02 18.29 -9.26
C THR A 32 3.00 17.23 -8.82
N ASP A 33 2.39 16.55 -9.78
CA ASP A 33 1.47 15.46 -9.48
C ASP A 33 2.27 14.23 -9.04
N LEU A 34 2.33 13.97 -7.73
CA LEU A 34 3.11 12.86 -7.15
C LEU A 34 2.76 11.52 -7.81
N GLU A 35 1.47 11.31 -8.13
CA GLU A 35 1.00 10.11 -8.83
C GLU A 35 1.61 10.00 -10.23
N LYS A 36 1.76 11.12 -10.97
CA LYS A 36 2.43 11.10 -12.28
C LYS A 36 3.90 10.76 -12.17
N ASP A 37 4.60 11.30 -11.18
CA ASP A 37 6.02 11.00 -10.98
C ASP A 37 6.21 9.50 -10.66
N ILE A 38 5.35 8.92 -9.82
CA ILE A 38 5.34 7.47 -9.55
C ILE A 38 5.12 6.67 -10.83
N ILE A 39 4.08 7.01 -11.60
CA ILE A 39 3.74 6.31 -12.86
C ILE A 39 4.88 6.41 -13.88
N SER A 40 5.62 7.52 -13.88
CA SER A 40 6.73 7.71 -14.82
C SER A 40 8.01 6.97 -14.44
N ASN A 41 8.21 6.67 -13.14
CA ASN A 41 9.44 6.05 -12.63
C ASN A 41 9.25 4.58 -12.22
N THR A 42 8.02 4.08 -12.15
CA THR A 42 7.73 2.70 -11.72
C THR A 42 6.84 1.99 -12.75
N SER A 43 6.80 0.67 -12.70
CA SER A 43 5.97 -0.12 -13.62
C SER A 43 5.39 -1.37 -12.94
N GLY A 44 4.39 -1.98 -13.59
CA GLY A 44 3.75 -3.21 -13.12
C GLY A 44 3.07 -3.05 -11.75
N ASP A 45 3.02 -4.16 -11.01
CA ASP A 45 2.35 -4.22 -9.71
C ASP A 45 2.96 -3.28 -8.66
N PHE A 46 4.27 -3.02 -8.75
CA PHE A 46 4.95 -2.08 -7.88
C PHE A 46 4.41 -0.65 -8.05
N CYS A 47 4.21 -0.21 -9.30
CA CYS A 47 3.57 1.08 -9.59
C CYS A 47 2.15 1.12 -9.00
N GLN A 48 1.37 0.05 -9.18
CA GLN A 48 0.01 -0.01 -8.65
C GLN A 48 -0.01 0.08 -7.12
N LEU A 49 0.90 -0.60 -6.44
CA LEU A 49 1.05 -0.55 -4.98
C LEU A 49 1.38 0.87 -4.50
N MET A 50 2.40 1.51 -5.10
CA MET A 50 2.85 2.85 -4.70
C MET A 50 1.77 3.92 -4.94
N VAL A 51 1.06 3.85 -6.06
CA VAL A 51 -0.07 4.75 -6.35
C VAL A 51 -1.23 4.53 -5.37
N THR A 52 -1.47 3.29 -4.94
CA THR A 52 -2.55 2.99 -3.99
C THR A 52 -2.22 3.51 -2.59
N LEU A 53 -0.99 3.27 -2.11
CA LEU A 53 -0.50 3.77 -0.83
C LEU A 53 -0.54 5.30 -0.77
N THR A 54 -0.04 5.99 -1.80
CA THR A 54 0.00 7.46 -1.82
C THR A 54 -1.37 8.12 -1.79
N LYS A 55 -2.45 7.42 -2.17
CA LYS A 55 -3.81 7.95 -2.03
C LYS A 55 -4.25 8.07 -0.56
N GLY A 56 -3.54 7.42 0.36
CA GLY A 56 -3.73 7.58 1.82
C GLY A 56 -5.13 7.21 2.28
N ARG A 57 -5.75 6.20 1.65
CA ARG A 57 -7.14 5.78 1.90
C ARG A 57 -7.26 4.58 2.84
N GLY A 58 -6.16 4.12 3.43
CA GLY A 58 -6.22 3.04 4.41
C GLY A 58 -7.16 3.41 5.55
N ALA A 59 -7.93 2.45 6.04
CA ALA A 59 -8.79 2.67 7.19
C ALA A 59 -7.94 3.17 8.38
N GLU A 60 -8.40 4.23 9.05
CA GLU A 60 -7.78 4.68 10.30
C GLU A 60 -7.99 3.59 11.38
N ASP A 61 -7.14 3.59 12.42
CA ASP A 61 -7.25 2.60 13.50
C ASP A 61 -8.65 2.71 14.15
N GLY A 62 -9.51 1.75 13.80
CA GLY A 62 -10.86 1.67 14.31
C GLY A 62 -10.82 1.04 15.69
N SER A 63 -11.52 1.62 16.67
CA SER A 63 -11.58 1.08 18.03
C SER A 63 -12.28 -0.29 18.14
N ILE A 64 -12.80 -0.83 17.04
CA ILE A 64 -13.52 -2.10 16.96
C ILE A 64 -12.78 -3.01 15.98
N ILE A 65 -12.33 -4.17 16.47
CA ILE A 65 -11.76 -5.24 15.65
C ILE A 65 -12.90 -5.98 14.95
N ASP A 66 -12.90 -5.96 13.61
CA ASP A 66 -13.83 -6.74 12.79
C ASP A 66 -13.25 -8.14 12.51
N TYR A 67 -13.57 -9.09 13.39
CA TYR A 67 -13.10 -10.48 13.27
C TYR A 67 -13.65 -11.21 12.04
N GLU A 68 -14.82 -10.80 11.52
CA GLU A 68 -15.40 -11.40 10.32
C GLU A 68 -14.62 -10.96 9.09
N LEU A 69 -14.30 -9.67 9.00
CA LEU A 69 -13.44 -9.12 7.96
C LEU A 69 -12.06 -9.78 7.96
N ILE A 70 -11.40 -9.89 9.13
CA ILE A 70 -10.11 -10.57 9.27
C ILE A 70 -10.18 -12.00 8.73
N GLY A 71 -11.23 -12.75 9.09
CA GLY A 71 -11.42 -14.11 8.59
C GLY A 71 -11.52 -14.14 7.06
N GLN A 72 -12.30 -13.23 6.49
CA GLN A 72 -12.45 -13.12 5.04
C GLN A 72 -11.14 -12.76 4.34
N ASP A 73 -10.35 -11.82 4.88
CA ASP A 73 -9.08 -11.43 4.28
C ASP A 73 -8.04 -12.53 4.31
N VAL A 74 -7.98 -13.29 5.40
CA VAL A 74 -7.09 -14.46 5.48
C VAL A 74 -7.42 -15.46 4.38
N TRP A 75 -8.70 -15.76 4.17
CA TRP A 75 -9.14 -16.64 3.09
C TRP A 75 -8.85 -16.06 1.71
N ASP A 76 -9.13 -14.78 1.53
CA ASP A 76 -8.92 -14.08 0.27
C ASP A 76 -7.44 -14.02 -0.11
N LEU A 77 -6.54 -13.77 0.85
CA LEU A 77 -5.08 -13.80 0.66
C LEU A 77 -4.59 -15.20 0.33
N TYR A 78 -5.10 -16.23 1.01
CA TYR A 78 -4.77 -17.63 0.75
C TYR A 78 -5.20 -18.04 -0.67
N ASP A 79 -6.43 -17.72 -1.06
CA ASP A 79 -6.99 -18.00 -2.37
C ASP A 79 -6.27 -17.21 -3.49
N ALA A 80 -5.88 -15.97 -3.21
CA ALA A 80 -5.14 -15.10 -4.11
C ALA A 80 -3.67 -15.49 -4.29
N GLY A 81 -3.08 -16.28 -3.39
CA GLY A 81 -1.67 -16.66 -3.45
C GLY A 81 -1.48 -18.17 -3.44
N VAL A 82 -1.46 -18.75 -2.24
CA VAL A 82 -0.99 -20.11 -1.98
C VAL A 82 -1.83 -21.18 -2.68
N LYS A 83 -3.16 -20.97 -2.78
CA LYS A 83 -4.08 -21.97 -3.36
C LYS A 83 -3.99 -22.08 -4.88
N ARG A 84 -3.46 -21.06 -5.56
CA ARG A 84 -3.46 -20.96 -7.03
C ARG A 84 -2.04 -20.99 -7.59
N LYS A 85 -1.93 -21.24 -8.90
CA LYS A 85 -0.66 -21.08 -9.61
C LYS A 85 -0.50 -19.62 -10.01
N GLY A 86 0.57 -18.97 -9.55
CA GLY A 86 0.77 -17.52 -9.65
C GLY A 86 0.08 -16.77 -8.52
N THR A 87 0.14 -15.44 -8.53
CA THR A 87 -0.42 -14.60 -7.46
C THR A 87 -1.37 -13.56 -8.05
N ASP A 88 -2.52 -13.37 -7.41
CA ASP A 88 -3.44 -12.27 -7.65
C ASP A 88 -2.95 -11.02 -6.93
N VAL A 89 -1.94 -10.37 -7.51
CA VAL A 89 -1.28 -9.22 -6.91
C VAL A 89 -2.24 -8.03 -6.71
N PRO A 90 -3.19 -7.72 -7.62
CA PRO A 90 -4.19 -6.69 -7.38
C PRO A 90 -5.05 -6.93 -6.12
N LYS A 91 -5.44 -8.19 -5.86
CA LYS A 91 -6.18 -8.57 -4.65
C LYS A 91 -5.32 -8.37 -3.39
N TRP A 92 -4.03 -8.72 -3.45
CA TRP A 92 -3.09 -8.47 -2.36
C TRP A 92 -2.92 -6.98 -2.06
N ILE A 93 -2.74 -6.15 -3.11
CA ILE A 93 -2.61 -4.71 -2.95
C ILE A 93 -3.86 -4.13 -2.28
N GLY A 94 -5.07 -4.51 -2.72
CA GLY A 94 -6.32 -4.03 -2.11
C GLY A 94 -6.40 -4.35 -0.62
N ILE A 95 -6.22 -5.62 -0.25
CA ILE A 95 -6.30 -6.06 1.15
C ILE A 95 -5.24 -5.36 2.02
N MET A 96 -3.99 -5.27 1.56
CA MET A 96 -2.89 -4.73 2.36
C MET A 96 -2.86 -3.21 2.47
N THR A 97 -3.50 -2.48 1.55
CA THR A 97 -3.44 -1.01 1.52
C THR A 97 -4.72 -0.33 2.02
N GLU A 98 -5.85 -1.02 1.98
CA GLU A 98 -7.15 -0.47 2.37
C GLU A 98 -7.50 -0.76 3.84
N GLN A 99 -6.91 -1.80 4.43
CA GLN A 99 -7.20 -2.19 5.81
C GLN A 99 -6.29 -1.51 6.83
N SER A 100 -6.85 -1.21 8.00
CA SER A 100 -6.14 -0.59 9.12
C SER A 100 -4.92 -1.43 9.50
N VAL A 101 -3.80 -0.78 9.78
CA VAL A 101 -2.59 -1.40 10.33
C VAL A 101 -2.86 -1.78 11.79
N SER A 102 -3.68 -2.80 12.02
CA SER A 102 -3.65 -3.52 13.30
C SER A 102 -2.72 -4.71 13.12
N PRO A 103 -1.57 -4.76 13.81
CA PRO A 103 -0.68 -5.91 13.73
C PRO A 103 -1.48 -7.17 14.07
N PRO A 104 -1.33 -8.27 13.32
CA PRO A 104 -1.82 -9.55 13.82
C PRO A 104 -1.17 -9.79 15.18
N GLU A 105 -1.98 -9.85 16.24
CA GLU A 105 -1.47 -10.16 17.57
C GLU A 105 -0.66 -11.46 17.49
N SER A 106 0.55 -11.40 18.04
CA SER A 106 1.53 -12.47 17.97
C SER A 106 0.96 -13.75 18.58
N ILE A 107 1.00 -14.85 17.83
CA ILE A 107 0.82 -16.23 18.34
C ILE A 107 2.16 -16.73 18.90
#